data_AF-A0A522ACT3-F1
#
_entry.id   AF-A0A522ACT3-F1
#
_cell.length_a   1.000
_cell.length_b   1.000
_cell.length_c   1.000
_cell.angle_alpha   90.00
_cell.angle_beta   90.00
_cell.angle_gamma   90.00
#
_symmetry.space_group_name_H-M   'P 1'
#
loop_
_entity.id
_entity.type
_entity.pdbx_description
1 polymer ?
#
loop_
_entity_poly.entity_id
_entity_poly.type
_entity_poly.pdbx_seq_one_letter_code
_entity_poly.pdbx_strand_id
1 'polypeptide(L)'
;MKYILASLVPVVALAFVATSALAAGCGDPPAAPQMPDGATITSADMGKASEAMDAYSQSFDKWRTCTITAVNSAGEEYNTAAKEWQTQVTAYQNRAKTKK
;
A
#
# COMPACT_ATOMS: atom_id res chain seq x y z
N MET A 1 12.09 -47.78 25.19
CA MET A 1 11.21 -46.59 25.34
C MET A 1 12.01 -45.44 25.91
N LYS A 2 12.25 -44.40 25.11
CA LYS A 2 12.54 -43.02 25.56
C LYS A 2 12.55 -42.13 24.31
N TYR A 3 11.43 -41.46 24.10
CA TYR A 3 11.32 -40.25 23.28
C TYR A 3 12.39 -39.25 23.81
N ILE A 4 12.96 -38.36 23.01
CA ILE A 4 12.41 -37.02 22.84
C ILE A 4 13.28 -36.27 21.81
N LEU A 5 12.62 -35.94 20.70
CA LEU A 5 12.63 -34.63 20.03
C LEU A 5 13.97 -34.09 19.49
N ALA A 6 14.19 -34.46 18.22
CA ALA A 6 14.51 -33.55 17.12
C ALA A 6 14.63 -32.06 17.51
N SER A 7 15.87 -31.61 17.65
CA SER A 7 16.23 -30.20 17.51
C SER A 7 16.02 -29.78 16.05
N LEU A 8 14.81 -29.34 15.72
CA LEU A 8 14.53 -28.58 14.50
C LEU A 8 14.16 -27.17 14.95
N VAL A 9 15.18 -26.33 15.05
CA VAL A 9 15.07 -24.87 15.17
C VAL A 9 14.35 -24.37 13.92
N PRO A 10 13.12 -23.82 13.98
CA PRO A 10 12.55 -23.14 12.84
C PRO A 10 13.04 -21.69 12.88
N VAL A 11 14.06 -21.42 12.08
CA VAL A 11 14.39 -20.08 11.60
C VAL A 11 13.21 -19.63 10.72
N VAL A 12 12.19 -19.02 11.31
CA VAL A 12 11.15 -18.26 10.58
C VAL A 12 10.90 -16.96 11.34
N ALA A 13 11.97 -16.22 11.56
CA ALA A 13 11.92 -14.77 11.69
C ALA A 13 12.48 -14.22 10.37
N LEU A 14 11.91 -13.13 9.85
CA LEU A 14 12.08 -12.56 8.49
C LEU A 14 11.05 -13.17 7.51
N ALA A 15 10.08 -12.48 6.95
CA ALA A 15 9.95 -11.05 6.70
C ALA A 15 8.45 -10.68 6.59
N PHE A 16 7.93 -9.94 7.57
CA PHE A 16 6.63 -9.26 7.48
C PHE A 16 6.84 -7.74 7.52
N VAL A 17 7.90 -7.25 6.87
CA VAL A 17 8.24 -5.83 6.80
C VAL A 17 8.23 -5.38 5.34
N ALA A 18 7.07 -5.45 4.70
CA ALA A 18 6.91 -4.94 3.33
C ALA A 18 5.46 -4.51 3.09
N THR A 19 4.94 -3.57 3.87
CA THR A 19 3.63 -2.96 3.55
C THR A 19 3.65 -1.44 3.47
N SER A 20 4.78 -0.77 3.75
CA SER A 20 4.89 0.69 3.63
C SER A 20 5.64 1.19 2.38
N ALA A 21 6.23 0.31 1.57
CA ALA A 21 7.05 0.73 0.43
C ALA A 21 6.24 1.16 -0.81
N LEU A 22 5.04 0.60 -1.02
CA LEU A 22 4.28 0.84 -2.25
C LEU A 22 3.71 2.27 -2.34
N ALA A 23 3.35 2.89 -1.21
CA ALA A 23 2.86 4.28 -1.20
C ALA A 23 4.00 5.32 -1.19
N ALA A 24 5.21 4.96 -0.75
CA ALA A 24 6.36 5.86 -0.69
C ALA A 24 6.82 6.37 -2.07
N GLY A 25 6.48 5.65 -3.15
CA GLY A 25 6.80 6.05 -4.53
C GLY A 25 5.90 7.16 -5.10
N CYS A 26 4.74 7.45 -4.48
CA CYS A 26 3.81 8.45 -4.98
C CYS A 26 4.09 9.87 -4.47
N GLY A 27 4.97 10.01 -3.48
CA GLY A 27 5.28 11.29 -2.84
C GLY A 27 4.13 11.88 -2.01
N ASP A 28 4.33 13.10 -1.53
CA ASP A 28 3.30 13.87 -0.82
C ASP A 28 2.23 14.41 -1.78
N PRO A 29 0.98 14.59 -1.32
CA PRO A 29 -0.04 15.25 -2.12
C PRO A 29 0.42 16.66 -2.51
N PRO A 30 0.12 17.12 -3.74
CA PRO A 30 0.47 18.47 -4.14
C PRO A 30 -0.22 19.49 -3.21
N ALA A 31 0.43 20.62 -2.97
CA ALA A 31 -0.15 21.70 -2.20
C ALA A 31 -1.21 22.45 -3.02
N ALA A 32 -2.37 22.72 -2.41
CA ALA A 32 -3.41 23.52 -3.05
C ALA A 32 -2.90 24.95 -3.29
N PRO A 33 -3.21 25.55 -4.47
CA PRO A 33 -2.81 26.92 -4.75
C PRO A 33 -3.60 27.88 -3.86
N GLN A 34 -2.98 29.00 -3.48
CA GLN A 34 -3.69 30.05 -2.76
C GLN A 34 -4.70 30.72 -3.69
N MET A 35 -5.97 30.67 -3.30
CA MET A 35 -7.03 31.35 -4.02
C MET A 35 -7.07 32.82 -3.61
N PRO A 36 -6.92 33.74 -4.57
CA PRO A 36 -7.11 35.17 -4.31
C PRO A 36 -8.55 35.48 -3.86
N ASP A 37 -8.69 36.53 -3.03
CA ASP A 37 -9.99 36.96 -2.51
C ASP A 37 -10.87 37.54 -3.62
N GLY A 38 -12.01 36.89 -3.86
CA GLY A 38 -12.97 37.27 -4.89
C GLY A 38 -13.53 38.69 -4.75
N ALA A 39 -13.42 39.32 -3.57
CA ALA A 39 -13.87 40.69 -3.34
C ALA A 39 -12.91 41.76 -3.88
N THR A 40 -11.63 41.44 -4.09
CA THR A 40 -10.58 42.42 -4.46
C THR A 40 -9.78 42.05 -5.70
N ILE A 41 -10.15 40.96 -6.37
CA ILE A 41 -9.39 40.37 -7.46
C ILE A 41 -9.63 41.03 -8.82
N THR A 42 -8.58 41.10 -9.65
CA THR A 42 -8.70 41.49 -11.06
C THR A 42 -8.98 40.28 -11.97
N SER A 43 -9.54 40.50 -13.16
CA SER A 43 -9.77 39.43 -14.14
C SER A 43 -8.48 38.71 -14.56
N ALA A 44 -7.34 39.42 -14.59
CA ALA A 44 -6.03 38.84 -14.87
C ALA A 44 -5.58 37.88 -13.74
N ASP A 45 -5.86 38.24 -12.48
CA ASP A 45 -5.55 37.40 -11.32
C ASP A 45 -6.47 36.18 -11.23
N MET A 46 -7.74 36.31 -11.66
CA MET A 46 -8.64 35.16 -11.83
C MET A 46 -8.10 34.17 -12.87
N GLY A 47 -7.58 34.67 -14.00
CA GLY A 47 -6.98 33.80 -15.03
C GLY A 47 -5.80 32.99 -14.49
N LYS A 48 -4.89 33.64 -13.76
CA LYS A 48 -3.76 32.96 -13.10
C LYS A 48 -4.21 31.96 -12.04
N ALA A 49 -5.24 32.29 -11.25
CA ALA A 49 -5.80 31.38 -10.27
C ALA A 49 -6.41 30.13 -10.93
N SER A 50 -7.08 30.32 -12.09
CA SER A 50 -7.62 29.21 -12.89
C SER A 50 -6.51 28.30 -13.39
N GLU A 51 -5.44 28.85 -13.98
CA GLU A 51 -4.30 28.06 -14.45
C GLU A 51 -3.61 27.29 -13.31
N ALA A 52 -3.46 27.93 -12.15
CA ALA A 52 -2.90 27.30 -10.96
C ALA A 52 -3.78 26.14 -10.46
N MET A 53 -5.10 26.31 -10.50
CA MET A 53 -6.06 25.27 -10.13
C MET A 53 -6.07 24.11 -11.13
N ASP A 54 -5.92 24.38 -12.43
CA ASP A 54 -5.81 23.34 -13.45
C ASP A 54 -4.52 22.53 -13.27
N ALA A 55 -3.39 23.19 -13.03
CA ALA A 55 -2.11 22.53 -12.75
C ALA A 55 -2.15 21.70 -11.47
N TYR A 56 -2.80 22.23 -10.42
CA TYR A 56 -3.04 21.50 -9.18
C TYR A 56 -3.90 20.26 -9.42
N SER A 57 -5.01 20.40 -10.13
CA SER A 57 -5.94 19.30 -10.41
C SER A 57 -5.25 18.16 -11.16
N GLN A 58 -4.44 18.47 -12.16
CA GLN A 58 -3.65 17.46 -12.89
C GLN A 58 -2.62 16.76 -12.00
N SER A 59 -1.94 17.52 -11.15
CA SER A 59 -0.94 16.96 -10.23
C SER A 59 -1.59 16.08 -9.16
N PHE A 60 -2.75 16.50 -8.66
CA PHE A 60 -3.52 15.77 -7.67
C PHE A 60 -4.08 14.47 -8.24
N ASP A 61 -4.59 14.49 -9.48
CA ASP A 61 -5.09 13.28 -10.14
C ASP A 61 -3.98 12.23 -10.37
N LYS A 62 -2.78 12.68 -10.74
CA LYS A 62 -1.60 11.79 -10.84
C LYS A 62 -1.23 11.18 -9.49
N TRP A 63 -1.12 11.99 -8.45
CA TRP A 63 -0.85 11.52 -7.08
C TRP A 63 -1.92 10.53 -6.61
N ARG A 64 -3.20 10.86 -6.81
CA ARG A 64 -4.34 10.02 -6.46
C ARG A 64 -4.28 8.67 -7.19
N THR A 65 -4.06 8.69 -8.49
CA THR A 65 -3.99 7.47 -9.32
C THR A 65 -2.83 6.58 -8.92
N CYS A 66 -1.66 7.17 -8.64
CA CYS A 66 -0.52 6.44 -8.11
C CYS A 66 -0.86 5.75 -6.79
N THR A 67 -1.43 6.51 -5.85
CA THR A 67 -1.76 6.03 -4.51
C THR A 67 -2.79 4.90 -4.56
N ILE A 68 -3.85 5.04 -5.36
CA ILE A 68 -4.87 3.99 -5.54
C ILE A 68 -4.24 2.72 -6.13
N THR A 69 -3.40 2.86 -7.16
CA THR A 69 -2.70 1.72 -7.75
C THR A 69 -1.83 1.00 -6.73
N ALA A 70 -1.04 1.75 -5.96
CA ALA A 70 -0.19 1.20 -4.91
C ALA A 70 -0.98 0.43 -3.84
N VAL A 71 -2.11 0.97 -3.39
CA VAL A 71 -2.99 0.31 -2.41
C VAL A 71 -3.60 -0.98 -3.00
N ASN A 72 -4.06 -0.94 -4.25
CA ASN A 72 -4.64 -2.10 -4.91
C ASN A 72 -3.60 -3.22 -5.08
N SER A 73 -2.39 -2.89 -5.55
CA SER A 73 -1.30 -3.86 -5.67
C SER A 73 -0.91 -4.48 -4.33
N ALA A 74 -0.84 -3.68 -3.26
CA ALA A 74 -0.59 -4.19 -1.92
C ALA A 74 -1.70 -5.16 -1.45
N GLY A 75 -2.97 -4.86 -1.78
CA GLY A 75 -4.10 -5.74 -1.48
C GLY A 75 -4.03 -7.07 -2.23
N GLU A 76 -3.63 -7.07 -3.49
CA GLU A 76 -3.44 -8.30 -4.30
C GLU A 76 -2.30 -9.17 -3.77
N GLU A 77 -1.16 -8.56 -3.42
CA GLU A 77 -0.03 -9.25 -2.79
C GLU A 77 -0.45 -9.87 -1.45
N TYR A 78 -1.16 -9.11 -0.61
CA TYR A 78 -1.67 -9.62 0.66
C TYR A 78 -2.59 -10.83 0.48
N ASN A 79 -3.54 -10.75 -0.46
CA ASN A 79 -4.47 -11.85 -0.74
C ASN A 79 -3.74 -13.11 -1.25
N THR A 80 -2.68 -12.93 -2.03
CA THR A 80 -1.85 -14.04 -2.51
C THR A 80 -1.10 -14.70 -1.36
N ALA A 81 -0.42 -13.91 -0.54
CA ALA A 81 0.27 -14.40 0.66
C ALA A 81 -0.68 -15.11 1.63
N ALA A 82 -1.91 -14.60 1.81
CA ALA A 82 -2.93 -15.22 2.65
C ALA A 82 -3.35 -16.61 2.12
N LYS A 83 -3.53 -16.77 0.80
CA LYS A 83 -3.85 -18.07 0.18
C LYS A 83 -2.71 -19.07 0.32
N GLU A 84 -1.46 -18.63 0.12
CA GLU A 84 -0.28 -19.47 0.31
C GLU A 84 -0.18 -19.94 1.76
N TRP A 85 -0.37 -19.03 2.71
CA TRP A 85 -0.39 -19.35 4.13
C TRP A 85 -1.48 -20.37 4.47
N GLN A 86 -2.71 -20.18 3.99
CA GLN A 86 -3.80 -21.12 4.20
C GLN A 86 -3.50 -22.52 3.63
N THR A 87 -2.85 -22.57 2.48
CA THR A 87 -2.39 -23.83 1.86
C THR A 87 -1.36 -24.53 2.74
N GLN A 88 -0.36 -23.79 3.25
CA GLN A 88 0.65 -24.34 4.15
C GLN A 88 0.06 -24.84 5.47
N VAL A 89 -0.85 -24.09 6.08
CA VAL A 89 -1.56 -24.49 7.31
C VAL A 89 -2.35 -25.78 7.08
N THR A 90 -3.06 -25.88 5.95
CA THR A 90 -3.83 -27.08 5.59
C THR A 90 -2.91 -28.28 5.39
N ALA A 91 -1.80 -28.12 4.68
CA ALA A 91 -0.81 -29.17 4.48
C ALA A 91 -0.21 -29.65 5.83
N TYR A 92 0.07 -28.72 6.75
CA TYR A 92 0.56 -29.03 8.08
C TYR A 92 -0.48 -29.82 8.90
N GLN A 93 -1.74 -29.38 8.91
CA GLN A 93 -2.83 -30.09 9.58
C GLN A 93 -3.02 -31.51 9.03
N ASN A 94 -2.92 -31.69 7.71
CA ASN A 94 -3.05 -33.00 7.08
C ASN A 94 -1.88 -33.93 7.43
N ARG A 95 -0.65 -33.42 7.48
CA ARG A 95 0.52 -34.19 7.96
C ARG A 95 0.41 -34.57 9.44
N ALA A 96 -0.21 -33.72 10.27
CA ALA A 96 -0.44 -34.05 11.68
C ALA A 96 -1.48 -35.16 11.86
N LYS A 97 -2.46 -35.27 10.95
CA LYS A 97 -3.48 -36.32 10.97
C LYS A 97 -2.96 -37.69 10.49
N THR A 98 -2.01 -37.72 9.55
CA THR A 98 -1.43 -38.97 9.03
C THR A 98 -0.34 -39.59 9.92
N LYS A 99 0.05 -38.91 11.00
CA LYS A 99 0.98 -39.44 12.02
C LYS A 99 0.29 -40.02 13.27
N LYS A 100 -1.04 -40.17 13.24
CA LYS A 100 -1.79 -40.99 14.22
C LYS A 100 -2.02 -42.38 13.64
#